data_AF-A0A1H5CBK7-F1
#
_entry.id   AF-A0A1H5CBK7-F1
#
_cell.length_a   1.000
_cell.length_b   1.000
_cell.length_c   1.000
_cell.angle_alpha   90.00
_cell.angle_beta   90.00
_cell.angle_gamma   90.00
#
_symmetry.space_group_name_H-M   'P 1'
#
loop_
_entity.id
_entity.type
_entity.pdbx_description
1 polymer ?
#
loop_
_entity_poly.entity_id
_entity_poly.type
_entity_poly.pdbx_seq_one_letter_code
_entity_poly.pdbx_strand_id
1 'polypeptide(L)' 'MKKQILNLGKTLNRIEQKQINGGRFICCYNNPICPPTNETSCIVIAGRCHYIAGEGVSC' A
#
# COMPACT_ATOMS: atom_id res chain seq x y z
N MET A 1 28.34 -11.74 -14.99
CA MET A 1 27.42 -12.89 -15.14
C MET A 1 25.99 -12.40 -14.93
N LYS A 2 25.15 -12.46 -15.96
CA LYS A 2 23.77 -11.90 -15.96
C LYS A 2 22.92 -12.60 -14.90
N LYS A 3 22.53 -11.88 -13.84
CA LYS A 3 21.68 -12.42 -12.75
C LYS A 3 20.38 -11.61 -12.59
N GLN A 4 19.53 -11.47 -13.61
CA GLN A 4 18.28 -10.70 -13.43
C GLN A 4 17.08 -11.23 -14.22
N ILE A 5 16.97 -12.55 -14.41
CA ILE A 5 15.72 -13.19 -14.88
C ILE A 5 15.15 -14.18 -13.84
N LEU A 6 15.79 -14.35 -12.68
CA LEU A 6 15.20 -15.13 -11.60
C LEU A 6 14.06 -14.32 -10.96
N ASN A 7 12.83 -14.62 -11.36
CA ASN A 7 11.60 -14.72 -10.52
C ASN A 7 10.29 -14.51 -11.31
N LEU A 8 10.24 -14.75 -12.62
CA LEU A 8 8.99 -14.73 -13.42
C LEU A 8 8.03 -15.91 -13.14
N GLY A 9 8.06 -16.48 -11.93
CA GLY A 9 7.19 -17.59 -11.51
C GLY A 9 7.11 -17.80 -10.00
N LYS A 10 7.63 -16.87 -9.18
CA LYS A 10 7.47 -16.98 -7.74
C LYS A 10 6.04 -16.54 -7.39
N THR A 11 5.19 -17.49 -7.02
CA THR A 11 3.91 -17.17 -6.37
C THR A 11 4.24 -16.42 -5.09
N LEU A 12 3.98 -15.12 -5.09
CA LEU A 12 4.17 -14.26 -3.94
C LEU A 12 3.31 -14.80 -2.79
N ASN A 13 3.88 -14.88 -1.59
CA ASN A 13 3.09 -15.21 -0.41
C ASN A 13 2.13 -14.05 -0.07
N ARG A 14 1.16 -14.26 0.81
CA ARG A 14 0.14 -13.24 1.14
C ARG A 14 0.75 -11.91 1.62
N ILE A 15 1.90 -11.95 2.29
CA ILE A 15 2.61 -10.76 2.79
C ILE A 15 3.30 -10.03 1.64
N GLU A 16 4.01 -10.75 0.78
CA GLU A 16 4.68 -10.19 -0.41
C GLU A 16 3.65 -9.64 -1.42
N GLN A 17 2.51 -10.33 -1.61
CA GLN A 17 1.40 -9.81 -2.42
C GLN A 17 0.82 -8.53 -1.82
N LYS A 18 0.68 -8.44 -0.50
CA LYS A 18 0.27 -7.20 0.16
C LYS A 18 1.29 -6.08 -0.02
N GLN A 19 2.59 -6.37 -0.10
CA GLN A 19 3.60 -5.33 -0.34
C GLN A 19 3.60 -4.85 -1.80
N ILE A 20 3.24 -5.71 -2.76
CA ILE A 20 3.21 -5.37 -4.19
C ILE A 20 1.86 -4.77 -4.61
N ASN A 21 0.74 -5.27 -4.09
CA ASN A 21 -0.62 -4.80 -4.38
C ASN A 21 -1.20 -3.87 -3.30
N GLY A 22 -0.61 -3.81 -2.12
CA GLY A 22 -0.97 -2.84 -1.10
C GLY A 22 -0.22 -1.56 -1.41
N GLY A 23 -0.94 -0.59 -1.98
CA GLY A 23 -0.39 0.71 -2.33
C GLY A 23 0.42 1.36 -1.19
N ARG A 24 1.20 2.37 -1.56
CA ARG A 24 2.01 3.12 -0.61
C ARG A 24 1.13 3.83 0.42
N PHE A 25 1.49 3.73 1.71
CA PHE A 25 0.90 4.57 2.74
C PHE A 25 1.15 6.05 2.41
N ILE A 26 0.09 6.84 2.41
CA ILE A 26 0.11 8.29 2.20
C ILE A 26 -0.62 8.98 3.34
N CYS A 27 -0.37 10.27 3.52
CA CYS A 27 -1.14 11.10 4.43
C CYS A 27 -2.56 11.29 3.88
N CYS A 28 -3.56 10.78 4.60
CA CYS A 28 -4.93 10.71 4.10
C CYS A 28 -5.89 11.73 4.72
N TYR A 29 -5.48 12.39 5.81
CA TYR A 29 -6.29 13.39 6.50
C TYR A 29 -6.78 14.53 5.58
N ASN A 30 -6.09 14.79 4.46
CA ASN A 30 -6.45 15.80 3.47
C ASN A 30 -6.33 15.32 2.01
N ASN A 31 -6.51 14.01 1.77
CA ASN A 31 -6.40 13.48 0.41
C ASN A 31 -7.73 13.65 -0.35
N PRO A 32 -7.75 14.25 -1.55
CA PRO A 32 -9.00 14.50 -2.30
C PRO A 32 -9.73 13.21 -2.73
N ILE A 33 -9.05 12.07 -2.74
CA ILE A 33 -9.64 10.76 -3.05
C ILE A 33 -10.31 10.15 -1.81
N CYS A 34 -9.88 10.54 -0.62
CA CYS A 34 -10.35 9.97 0.64
C CYS A 34 -11.31 10.90 1.37
N PRO A 35 -12.40 10.39 1.96
CA PRO A 35 -13.23 11.20 2.84
C PRO A 35 -12.42 11.67 4.05
N PRO A 36 -12.78 12.82 4.67
CA PRO A 36 -12.18 13.28 5.90
C PRO A 36 -12.23 12.18 6.97
N THR A 37 -11.09 11.95 7.61
CA THR A 37 -10.88 10.85 8.55
C THR A 37 -9.92 11.28 9.64
N ASN A 38 -10.06 10.69 10.83
CA ASN A 38 -9.12 10.89 11.94
C ASN A 38 -7.85 10.04 11.78
N GLU A 39 -7.80 9.16 10.78
CA GLU A 39 -6.63 8.35 10.45
C GLU A 39 -5.59 9.22 9.73
N THR A 40 -4.38 9.28 10.27
CA THR A 40 -3.29 10.08 9.70
C THR A 40 -2.83 9.53 8.35
N SER A 41 -2.87 8.22 8.18
CA SER A 41 -2.40 7.56 6.96
C SER A 41 -3.35 6.48 6.45
N CYS A 42 -3.30 6.25 5.13
CA CYS A 42 -4.08 5.21 4.48
C CYS A 42 -3.41 4.78 3.18
N ILE A 43 -3.96 3.73 2.56
CA ILE A 43 -3.55 3.25 1.26
C ILE A 43 -4.68 3.49 0.26
N VAL A 44 -4.37 4.05 -0.91
CA VAL A 44 -5.33 4.21 -2.01
C VAL A 44 -5.15 3.09 -3.02
N ILE A 45 -6.17 2.23 -3.16
CA ILE A 45 -6.18 1.11 -4.12
C ILE A 45 -7.42 1.24 -5.00
N ALA A 46 -7.23 1.31 -6.32
CA ALA A 46 -8.32 1.43 -7.29
C ALA A 46 -9.34 2.54 -6.96
N GLY A 47 -8.85 3.70 -6.46
CA GLY A 47 -9.68 4.84 -6.07
C GLY A 47 -10.45 4.68 -4.76
N ARG A 48 -10.17 3.63 -3.96
CA ARG A 48 -10.74 3.41 -2.63
C ARG A 48 -9.67 3.57 -1.56
N CYS A 49 -10.04 4.18 -0.44
CA CYS A 49 -9.14 4.38 0.68
C CYS A 49 -9.28 3.24 1.69
N HIS A 50 -8.15 2.62 2.00
CA HIS A 50 -8.03 1.54 2.96
C HIS A 50 -7.27 2.04 4.18
N TYR A 51 -7.96 2.10 5.31
CA TYR A 51 -7.41 2.47 6.60
C TYR A 51 -6.92 1.23 7.32
N ILE A 52 -5.66 1.22 7.75
CA ILE A 52 -5.07 0.10 8.48
C ILE A 52 -4.67 0.64 9.86
N ALA A 53 -5.44 0.27 10.88
CA ALA A 53 -5.16 0.70 12.25
C ALA A 53 -3.78 0.19 12.70
N GLY A 54 -2.94 1.11 13.20
CA GLY A 54 -1.62 0.78 13.75
C GLY A 54 -0.49 0.62 12.72
N GLU A 55 -0.75 0.77 11.43
CA GLU A 55 0.27 0.87 10.39
C GLU A 55 0.14 2.19 9.65
N GLY A 56 1.26 2.77 9.20
CA GLY A 56 1.18 4.07 8.58
C GLY A 56 2.49 4.76 8.29
N VAL A 57 2.36 5.95 7.69
CA VAL A 57 3.43 6.94 7.60
C VAL A 57 3.14 8.06 8.58
N SER A 58 4.19 8.62 9.18
CA SER A 58 4.06 9.80 10.02
C SER A 58 3.65 10.99 9.16
N CYS A 59 2.49 11.54 9.50
CA CYS A 59 1.85 12.72 8.96
C CYS A 59 1.45 13.58 10.17
#